data_AF-A0A1V5LCA0-F1
#
_entry.id   AF-A0A1V5LCA0-F1
#
_cell.length_a   1.000
_cell.length_b   1.000
_cell.length_c   1.000
_cell.angle_alpha   90.00
_cell.angle_beta   90.00
_cell.angle_gamma   90.00
#
_symmetry.space_group_name_H-M   'P 1'
#
loop_
_entity.id
_entity.type
_entity.pdbx_description
1 polymer ?
#
loop_
_entity_poly.entity_id
_entity_poly.type
_entity_poly.pdbx_seq_one_letter_code
_entity_poly.pdbx_strand_id
1 'polypeptide(L)'
;MKSTLIKERKIIGNYVYYPIEVIEFLTGKVDREIPDIDVFLSKIGFSKRVFYSDVRRNNVTDVRYAVCKTLREKGLTFVKIGDLIHKNHASVIYLVDKYQPYNPVKVREYLEILNNL
;
A
#
# COMPACT_ATOMS: atom_id res chain seq x y z
N MET A 1 -21.92 -14.85 -14.39
CA MET A 1 -21.08 -13.86 -13.64
C MET A 1 -19.99 -13.21 -14.49
N LYS A 2 -19.23 -13.94 -15.34
CA LYS A 2 -18.20 -13.35 -16.25
C LYS A 2 -18.68 -12.16 -17.10
N SER A 3 -19.90 -12.20 -17.61
CA SER A 3 -20.42 -11.15 -18.51
C SER A 3 -20.91 -9.89 -17.78
N THR A 4 -21.15 -9.95 -16.47
CA THR A 4 -21.70 -8.83 -15.71
C THR A 4 -20.61 -7.82 -15.34
N LEU A 5 -19.45 -8.30 -14.89
CA LEU A 5 -18.29 -7.47 -14.52
C LEU A 5 -17.71 -6.68 -15.69
N ILE A 6 -17.68 -7.25 -16.90
CA ILE A 6 -17.15 -6.56 -18.11
C ILE A 6 -18.06 -5.39 -18.54
N LYS A 7 -19.34 -5.39 -18.13
CA LYS A 7 -20.31 -4.33 -18.47
C LYS A 7 -20.14 -3.06 -17.64
N GLU A 8 -19.44 -3.09 -16.50
CA GLU A 8 -19.22 -1.94 -15.62
C GLU A 8 -18.06 -1.03 -16.08
N ARG A 9 -17.77 -0.99 -17.38
CA ARG A 9 -16.71 -0.15 -17.94
C ARG A 9 -17.19 1.28 -18.19
N LYS A 10 -16.33 2.26 -17.89
CA LYS A 10 -16.54 3.66 -18.26
C LYS A 10 -15.66 4.01 -19.45
N ILE A 11 -16.25 4.59 -20.50
CA ILE A 11 -15.52 5.05 -21.69
C ILE A 11 -15.36 6.56 -21.60
N ILE A 12 -14.12 7.05 -21.72
CA ILE A 12 -13.80 8.48 -21.78
C ILE A 12 -12.84 8.69 -22.95
N GLY A 13 -13.33 9.31 -24.03
CA GLY A 13 -12.57 9.42 -25.28
C GLY A 13 -12.21 8.03 -25.83
N ASN A 14 -10.93 7.84 -26.18
CA ASN A 14 -10.41 6.57 -26.68
C ASN A 14 -9.99 5.59 -25.56
N TYR A 15 -10.21 5.94 -24.29
CA TYR A 15 -9.81 5.12 -23.15
C TYR A 15 -11.01 4.36 -22.57
N VAL A 16 -10.79 3.07 -22.30
CA VAL A 16 -11.74 2.20 -21.61
C VAL A 16 -11.24 1.96 -20.20
N TYR A 17 -11.98 2.46 -19.22
CA TYR A 17 -11.72 2.27 -17.80
C TYR A 17 -12.52 1.08 -17.30
N TYR A 18 -11.84 0.14 -16.64
CA TYR A 18 -12.45 -0.96 -15.93
C TYR A 18 -12.32 -0.74 -14.41
N PRO A 19 -13.32 -1.14 -13.61
CA PRO A 19 -13.17 -1.24 -12.17
C PRO A 19 -11.96 -2.12 -11.81
N ILE A 20 -11.30 -1.82 -10.70
CA ILE A 20 -10.07 -2.51 -10.30
C ILE A 20 -10.31 -4.01 -10.09
N GLU A 21 -11.51 -4.38 -9.65
CA GLU A 21 -11.99 -5.74 -9.44
C GLU A 21 -12.06 -6.52 -10.77
N VAL A 22 -12.46 -5.84 -11.85
CA VAL A 22 -12.49 -6.42 -13.20
C VAL A 22 -11.07 -6.62 -13.72
N ILE A 23 -10.15 -5.68 -13.44
CA ILE A 23 -8.74 -5.83 -13.80
C ILE A 23 -8.09 -6.96 -13.00
N GLU A 24 -8.33 -7.07 -11.70
CA GLU A 24 -7.82 -8.13 -10.84
C GLU A 24 -8.34 -9.51 -11.29
N PHE A 25 -9.63 -9.58 -11.65
CA PHE A 25 -10.25 -10.77 -12.24
C PHE A 25 -9.63 -11.14 -13.60
N LEU A 26 -9.50 -10.18 -14.53
CA LEU A 26 -8.99 -10.44 -15.88
C LEU A 26 -7.50 -10.77 -15.91
N THR A 27 -6.73 -10.23 -14.98
CA THR A 27 -5.29 -10.47 -14.89
C THR A 27 -4.94 -11.71 -14.07
N GLY A 28 -5.93 -12.41 -13.51
CA GLY A 28 -5.69 -13.56 -12.64
C GLY A 28 -4.79 -13.21 -11.46
N LYS A 29 -4.87 -11.98 -10.95
CA LYS A 29 -4.09 -11.55 -9.78
C LYS A 29 -4.77 -12.10 -8.52
N VAL A 30 -4.55 -13.40 -8.36
CA VAL A 30 -4.78 -14.28 -7.21
C VAL A 30 -4.10 -13.72 -5.97
N ASP A 31 -4.71 -13.98 -4.81
CA ASP A 31 -4.25 -13.75 -3.44
C ASP A 31 -2.79 -13.34 -3.33
N ARG A 32 -2.57 -12.03 -3.29
CA ARG A 32 -1.24 -11.50 -3.01
C ARG A 32 -1.02 -11.65 -1.52
N GLU A 33 0.03 -12.36 -1.12
CA GLU A 33 0.46 -12.41 0.27
C GLU A 33 0.83 -10.99 0.73
N ILE A 34 -0.12 -10.32 1.37
CA ILE A 34 0.09 -9.02 2.00
C ILE A 34 0.74 -9.29 3.35
N PRO A 35 1.89 -8.65 3.66
CA PRO A 35 2.52 -8.83 4.96
C PRO A 35 1.56 -8.31 6.03
N ASP A 36 1.41 -9.07 7.12
CA ASP A 36 0.66 -8.61 8.28
C ASP A 36 1.37 -7.41 8.92
N ILE A 37 0.79 -6.22 8.71
CA ILE A 37 1.34 -4.95 9.19
C ILE A 37 1.43 -4.95 10.72
N ASP A 38 0.47 -5.56 11.39
CA ASP A 38 0.40 -5.59 12.84
C ASP A 38 1.49 -6.50 13.44
N VAL A 39 1.78 -7.63 12.78
CA VAL A 39 2.92 -8.49 13.12
C VAL A 39 4.23 -7.76 12.87
N PHE A 40 4.37 -7.07 11.73
CA PHE A 40 5.53 -6.25 11.42
C PHE A 40 5.78 -5.18 12.50
N LEU A 41 4.76 -4.39 12.86
CA LEU A 41 4.86 -3.35 13.87
C LEU A 41 5.27 -3.92 15.23
N SER A 42 4.76 -5.11 15.59
CA SER A 42 5.19 -5.83 16.79
C SER A 42 6.66 -6.23 16.74
N LYS A 43 7.14 -6.77 15.60
CA LYS A 43 8.55 -7.17 15.42
C LYS A 43 9.52 -6.00 15.61
N ILE A 44 9.15 -4.80 15.14
CA ILE A 44 10.00 -3.60 15.28
C ILE A 44 9.75 -2.81 16.58
N GLY A 45 8.90 -3.33 17.49
CA GLY A 45 8.57 -2.68 18.76
C GLY A 45 7.85 -1.33 18.59
N PHE A 46 7.08 -1.16 17.51
CA PHE A 46 6.45 0.10 17.16
C PHE A 46 4.96 0.12 17.53
N SER A 47 4.50 1.24 18.11
CA SER A 47 3.12 1.37 18.54
C SER A 47 2.16 1.44 17.35
N LYS A 48 1.24 0.47 17.26
CA LYS A 48 0.11 0.48 16.30
C LYS A 48 -0.68 1.78 16.37
N ARG A 49 -1.00 2.24 17.59
CA ARG A 49 -1.73 3.50 17.79
C ARG A 49 -1.00 4.68 17.16
N VAL A 50 0.32 4.76 17.30
CA VAL A 50 1.12 5.83 16.70
C VAL A 50 1.18 5.67 15.18
N PHE A 51 1.36 4.45 14.67
CA PHE A 51 1.40 4.17 13.24
C PHE A 51 0.11 4.63 12.53
N TYR A 52 -1.06 4.29 13.06
CA TYR A 52 -2.36 4.65 12.46
C TYR A 52 -2.81 6.10 12.75
N SER A 53 -2.20 6.78 13.74
CA SER A 53 -2.53 8.19 14.06
C SER A 53 -2.14 9.19 12.97
N ASP A 54 -2.44 10.48 13.16
CA ASP A 54 -2.02 11.55 12.24
C ASP A 54 -0.67 12.20 12.62
N VAL A 55 0.06 11.61 13.57
CA VAL A 55 1.39 12.08 13.98
C VAL A 55 2.37 12.04 12.80
N ARG A 56 3.12 13.14 12.56
CA ARG A 56 4.06 13.29 11.44
C ARG A 56 5.54 13.33 11.85
N ARG A 57 5.90 12.61 12.92
CA ARG A 57 7.32 12.50 13.33
C ARG A 57 8.10 11.69 12.30
N ASN A 58 9.36 12.06 12.08
CA ASN A 58 10.22 11.44 11.05
C ASN A 58 10.25 9.91 11.13
N ASN A 59 10.45 9.36 12.34
CA ASN A 59 10.45 7.92 12.55
C ASN A 59 9.11 7.23 12.22
N VAL A 60 7.99 7.91 12.43
CA VAL A 60 6.66 7.38 12.08
C VAL A 60 6.48 7.39 10.57
N THR A 61 6.91 8.46 9.91
CA THR A 61 6.83 8.60 8.47
C THR A 61 7.75 7.60 7.76
N ASP A 62 8.94 7.32 8.29
CA ASP A 62 9.86 6.28 7.81
C ASP A 62 9.23 4.87 7.86
N VAL A 63 8.55 4.52 8.95
CA VAL A 63 7.86 3.23 9.09
C VAL A 63 6.69 3.13 8.10
N ARG A 64 5.88 4.19 7.97
CA ARG A 64 4.79 4.23 6.97
C ARG A 64 5.30 4.14 5.55
N TYR A 65 6.42 4.80 5.26
CA TYR A 65 7.07 4.72 3.95
C TYR A 65 7.44 3.28 3.62
N ALA A 66 8.10 2.57 4.54
CA ALA A 66 8.49 1.17 4.32
C ALA A 66 7.27 0.29 4.01
N VAL A 67 6.21 0.41 4.81
CA VAL A 67 4.95 -0.32 4.59
C VAL A 67 4.33 0.02 3.23
N CYS A 68 4.14 1.32 2.93
CA CYS A 68 3.56 1.76 1.66
C CYS A 68 4.35 1.27 0.45
N LYS A 69 5.68 1.32 0.53
CA LYS A 69 6.57 0.88 -0.54
C LYS A 69 6.45 -0.62 -0.78
N THR A 70 6.53 -1.44 0.27
CA THR A 70 6.38 -2.89 0.13
C THR A 70 5.00 -3.26 -0.44
N LEU A 71 3.92 -2.66 0.07
CA LEU A 71 2.58 -2.92 -0.45
C LEU A 71 2.43 -2.50 -1.93
N ARG A 72 3.09 -1.40 -2.32
CA ARG A 72 3.09 -0.93 -3.70
C ARG A 72 3.87 -1.86 -4.62
N GLU A 73 5.01 -2.40 -4.18
CA GLU A 73 5.81 -3.40 -4.89
C GLU A 73 5.05 -4.72 -5.05
N LYS A 74 4.27 -5.11 -4.04
CA LYS A 74 3.28 -6.20 -4.13
C LYS A 74 2.07 -5.83 -5.01
N GLY A 75 2.06 -4.64 -5.60
CA GLY A 75 1.12 -4.24 -6.66
C GLY A 75 -0.21 -3.65 -6.17
N LEU A 76 -0.37 -3.35 -4.87
CA LEU A 76 -1.59 -2.71 -4.37
C LEU A 76 -1.72 -1.29 -4.93
N THR A 77 -2.96 -0.85 -5.13
CA THR A 77 -3.25 0.52 -5.55
C THR A 77 -3.07 1.48 -4.36
N PHE A 78 -2.77 2.75 -4.65
CA PHE A 78 -2.62 3.78 -3.60
C PHE A 78 -3.86 3.93 -2.71
N VAL A 79 -5.05 3.71 -3.27
CA VAL A 79 -6.32 3.72 -2.54
C VAL A 79 -6.37 2.56 -1.54
N LYS A 80 -6.17 1.32 -2.00
CA LYS A 80 -6.17 0.13 -1.13
C LYS A 80 -5.11 0.22 -0.02
N ILE A 81 -3.92 0.73 -0.35
CA ILE A 81 -2.86 0.97 0.65
C ILE A 81 -3.35 1.99 1.69
N GLY A 82 -3.95 3.09 1.25
CA GLY A 82 -4.50 4.12 2.13
C GLY A 82 -5.54 3.57 3.10
N ASP A 83 -6.43 2.71 2.62
CA ASP A 83 -7.43 2.03 3.44
C ASP A 83 -6.78 1.13 4.50
N LEU A 84 -5.74 0.37 4.14
CA LEU A 84 -5.02 -0.51 5.06
C LEU A 84 -4.26 0.24 6.17
N ILE A 85 -3.75 1.44 5.88
CA ILE A 85 -2.97 2.23 6.85
C ILE A 85 -3.74 3.41 7.46
N HIS A 86 -5.04 3.52 7.19
CA HIS A 86 -5.91 4.63 7.60
C HIS A 86 -5.34 6.01 7.19
N LYS A 87 -4.95 6.16 5.93
CA LYS A 87 -4.44 7.42 5.36
C LYS A 87 -5.06 7.71 4.00
N ASN A 88 -5.10 9.00 3.66
CA ASN A 88 -5.53 9.43 2.34
C ASN A 88 -4.55 8.90 1.27
N HIS A 89 -5.07 8.41 0.15
CA HIS A 89 -4.30 7.94 -1.00
C HIS A 89 -3.26 8.98 -1.49
N ALA A 90 -3.55 10.28 -1.38
CA ALA A 90 -2.59 11.33 -1.71
C ALA A 90 -1.36 11.32 -0.79
N SER A 91 -1.55 11.00 0.50
CA SER A 91 -0.44 10.80 1.45
C SER A 91 0.35 9.55 1.10
N VAL A 92 -0.30 8.49 0.61
CA VAL A 92 0.39 7.29 0.12
C VAL A 92 1.25 7.61 -1.10
N ILE A 93 0.73 8.37 -2.07
CA ILE A 93 1.48 8.83 -3.24
C ILE A 93 2.72 9.60 -2.80
N TYR A 94 2.57 10.55 -1.87
CA TYR A 94 3.71 11.28 -1.33
C TYR A 94 4.76 10.35 -0.70
N LEU A 95 4.32 9.40 0.13
CA LEU A 95 5.22 8.43 0.76
C LEU A 95 5.98 7.62 -0.29
N VAL A 96 5.30 7.06 -1.28
CA VAL A 96 5.94 6.17 -2.26
C VAL A 96 6.84 6.93 -3.23
N ASP A 97 6.37 8.04 -3.79
CA ASP A 97 6.99 8.66 -4.96
C ASP A 97 7.90 9.86 -4.63
N LYS A 98 7.73 10.47 -3.46
CA LYS A 98 8.37 11.77 -3.12
C LYS A 98 9.15 11.75 -1.82
N TYR A 99 8.76 10.92 -0.86
CA TYR A 99 9.37 10.94 0.47
C TYR A 99 10.81 10.42 0.44
N GLN A 100 11.71 11.18 1.06
CA GLN A 100 13.07 10.75 1.33
C GLN A 100 13.17 10.31 2.80
N PRO A 101 13.58 9.06 3.08
CA PRO A 101 13.70 8.58 4.45
C PRO A 101 14.64 9.43 5.30
N TYR A 102 14.21 9.73 6.52
CA TYR A 102 15.06 10.44 7.48
C TYR A 102 16.18 9.55 8.00
N ASN A 103 15.91 8.26 8.24
CA ASN A 103 16.91 7.25 8.54
C ASN A 103 16.92 6.12 7.50
N PRO A 104 17.70 6.26 6.41
CA PRO A 104 17.74 5.27 5.33
C PRO A 104 18.20 3.87 5.77
N VAL A 105 19.08 3.78 6.77
CA VAL A 105 19.61 2.50 7.29
C VAL A 105 18.49 1.71 7.95
N LYS A 106 17.74 2.32 8.87
CA LYS A 106 16.59 1.67 9.52
C LYS A 106 15.48 1.33 8.54
N VAL A 107 15.24 2.18 7.55
CA VAL A 107 14.23 1.88 6.52
C VAL A 107 14.60 0.64 5.70
N ARG A 108 15.89 0.40 5.43
CA ARG A 108 16.32 -0.83 4.77
C ARG A 108 16.00 -2.06 5.63
N GLU A 109 16.30 -2.00 6.94
CA GLU A 109 15.94 -3.07 7.89
C GLU A 109 14.43 -3.34 7.90
N TYR A 110 13.61 -2.29 7.89
CA TYR A 110 12.14 -2.45 7.84
C TYR A 110 11.67 -3.15 6.57
N LEU A 111 12.21 -2.77 5.41
CA LEU A 111 11.88 -3.39 4.12
C LEU A 111 12.29 -4.87 4.10
N GLU A 112 13.44 -5.22 4.67
CA GLU A 112 13.88 -6.61 4.79
C GLU A 112 12.94 -7.43 5.68
N ILE A 113 12.51 -6.90 6.83
CA ILE A 113 11.54 -7.59 7.70
C ILE A 113 10.20 -7.78 6.98
N LEU A 114 9.71 -6.76 6.28
CA LEU A 114 8.44 -6.78 5.54
C LEU A 114 8.46 -7.75 4.34
N ASN A 115 9.59 -7.93 3.69
CA ASN A 115 9.74 -8.85 2.56
C ASN A 115 9.91 -10.31 2.98
N ASN A 116 10.32 -10.54 4.23
CA ASN A 116 10.42 -11.87 4.85
C ASN A 116 9.17 -12.25 5.68
N LEU A 117 8.10 -11.48 5.54
CA LEU A 117 6.77 -11.74 6.08
C LEU A 117 5.82 -12.15 4.94
#